data_AF-A0A4Q3DM27-F1
#
_entry.id   AF-A0A4Q3DM27-F1
#
_cell.length_a   1.000
_cell.length_b   1.000
_cell.length_c   1.000
_cell.angle_alpha   90.00
_cell.angle_beta   90.00
_cell.angle_gamma   90.00
#
_symmetry.space_group_name_H-M   'P 1'
#
loop_
_entity.id
_entity.type
_entity.pdbx_description
1 polymer ?
#
loop_
_entity_poly.entity_id
_entity_poly.type
_entity_poly.pdbx_seq_one_letter_code
_entity_poly.pdbx_strand_id
1 'polypeptide(L)'
;MTEWLHIIGFGEGELPTLPHADAVIGPQRIIDRLQAASATHARLIPWRSLKLDDMIAHITALRGTRTIMLASGDPLWFGMGATLTRHLASDEFRVTPHASSFQYAAARLRWPLQHVATLSAHAR
;
A
#
# COMPACT_ATOMS: atom_id res chain seq x y z
N MET A 1 -11.59 15.98 -10.04
CA MET A 1 -10.36 16.48 -9.37
C MET A 1 -9.20 15.65 -9.90
N THR A 2 -7.94 16.02 -9.67
CA THR A 2 -6.79 15.24 -10.19
C THR A 2 -6.39 14.16 -9.19
N GLU A 3 -6.17 12.94 -9.70
CA GLU A 3 -5.56 11.83 -8.95
C GLU A 3 -4.29 12.31 -8.24
N TRP A 4 -4.31 12.29 -6.90
CA TRP A 4 -3.18 12.73 -6.08
C TRP A 4 -2.53 11.55 -5.34
N LEU A 5 -3.24 10.44 -5.15
CA LEU A 5 -2.76 9.27 -4.44
C LEU A 5 -2.59 8.06 -5.37
N HIS A 6 -1.38 7.52 -5.42
CA HIS A 6 -1.11 6.24 -6.10
C HIS A 6 -0.79 5.16 -5.07
N ILE A 7 -1.66 4.17 -4.94
CA ILE A 7 -1.47 3.05 -4.03
C ILE A 7 -0.79 1.90 -4.77
N ILE A 8 0.44 1.56 -4.38
CA ILE A 8 1.25 0.54 -5.06
C ILE A 8 1.44 -0.66 -4.14
N GLY A 9 0.99 -1.82 -4.61
CA GLY A 9 1.30 -3.13 -4.04
C GLY A 9 2.76 -3.51 -4.26
N PHE A 10 3.42 -4.11 -3.27
CA PHE A 10 4.77 -4.64 -3.41
C PHE A 10 4.99 -5.96 -2.66
N GLY A 11 5.96 -6.76 -3.12
CA GLY A 11 6.36 -8.02 -2.52
C GLY A 11 7.59 -7.93 -1.62
N GLU A 12 7.99 -9.06 -1.01
CA GLU A 12 9.21 -9.16 -0.19
C GLU A 12 10.52 -8.99 -1.00
N GLY A 13 10.46 -9.12 -2.33
CA GLY A 13 11.61 -9.09 -3.22
C GLY A 13 12.13 -7.68 -3.52
N GLU A 14 12.25 -7.36 -4.80
CA GLU A 14 12.80 -6.09 -5.27
C GLU A 14 11.99 -4.87 -4.81
N LEU A 15 12.66 -3.72 -4.74
CA LEU A 15 11.98 -2.46 -4.50
C LEU A 15 11.03 -2.17 -5.66
N PRO A 16 9.78 -1.74 -5.41
CA PRO A 16 8.88 -1.35 -6.48
C PRO A 16 9.48 -0.18 -7.25
N THR A 17 9.38 -0.20 -8.57
CA THR A 17 9.68 0.97 -9.38
C THR A 17 8.68 2.07 -9.04
N LEU A 18 9.18 3.18 -8.51
CA LEU A 18 8.34 4.30 -8.11
C LEU A 18 8.20 5.27 -9.29
N PRO A 19 6.96 5.60 -9.73
CA PRO A 19 6.78 6.76 -10.58
C PRO A 19 7.21 8.02 -9.83
N HIS A 20 7.37 9.13 -10.56
CA HIS A 20 7.65 10.41 -9.95
C HIS A 20 6.57 10.71 -8.89
N ALA A 21 6.95 11.17 -7.70
CA ALA A 21 6.07 11.56 -6.61
C ALA A 21 6.76 12.59 -5.73
N ASP A 22 5.99 13.37 -5.00
CA ASP A 22 6.50 14.39 -4.07
C ASP A 22 6.65 13.81 -2.66
N ALA A 23 5.83 12.79 -2.34
CA ALA A 23 5.90 12.03 -1.09
C ALA A 23 5.69 10.53 -1.33
N VAL A 24 6.35 9.72 -0.50
CA VAL A 24 6.14 8.27 -0.43
C VAL A 24 5.84 7.90 1.02
N ILE A 25 4.68 7.31 1.28
CA ILE A 25 4.25 6.85 2.59
C ILE A 25 4.15 5.33 2.63
N GLY A 26 4.74 4.69 3.63
CA GLY A 26 4.81 3.22 3.67
C GLY A 26 5.30 2.65 5.01
N PRO A 27 5.19 1.33 5.20
CA PRO A 27 5.76 0.64 6.37
C PRO A 27 7.25 0.99 6.57
N GLN A 28 7.70 1.15 7.81
CA GLN A 28 9.07 1.56 8.14
C GLN A 28 10.12 0.75 7.36
N ARG A 29 9.96 -0.58 7.32
CA ARG A 29 10.88 -1.49 6.62
C ARG A 29 11.10 -1.13 5.14
N ILE A 30 10.06 -0.77 4.39
CA ILE A 30 10.23 -0.43 2.97
C ILE A 30 10.81 0.97 2.80
N ILE A 31 10.44 1.90 3.69
CA ILE A 31 11.01 3.25 3.74
C ILE A 31 12.52 3.20 3.97
N ASP A 32 12.99 2.39 4.93
CA ASP A 32 14.41 2.22 5.21
C ASP A 32 15.16 1.68 3.99
N ARG A 33 14.57 0.71 3.27
CA ARG A 33 15.16 0.15 2.04
C ARG A 33 15.23 1.18 0.91
N LEU A 34 14.19 2.00 0.72
CA LEU A 34 14.18 3.08 -0.27
C LEU A 34 15.25 4.12 0.03
N GLN A 35 15.41 4.47 1.30
CA GLN A 35 16.43 5.41 1.76
C GLN A 35 17.84 4.86 1.53
N ALA A 36 18.10 3.61 1.94
CA ALA A 36 19.39 2.96 1.76
C ALA A 36 19.79 2.83 0.28
N ALA A 37 18.82 2.57 -0.60
CA ALA A 37 19.04 2.47 -2.04
C ALA A 37 19.07 3.82 -2.77
N SER A 38 18.76 4.93 -2.09
CA SER A 38 18.55 6.25 -2.73
C SER A 38 17.59 6.16 -3.93
N ALA A 39 16.52 5.38 -3.78
CA ALA A 39 15.64 5.00 -4.89
C ALA A 39 14.71 6.13 -5.40
N THR A 40 14.63 7.24 -4.66
CA THR A 40 13.78 8.38 -5.02
C THR A 40 14.24 9.66 -4.30
N HIS A 41 13.90 10.82 -4.87
CA HIS A 41 14.06 12.13 -4.23
C HIS A 41 12.79 12.58 -3.48
N ALA A 42 11.72 11.79 -3.52
CA ALA A 42 10.48 12.10 -2.82
C ALA A 42 10.68 12.12 -1.29
N ARG A 43 9.85 12.90 -0.59
CA ARG A 43 9.83 12.89 0.88
C ARG A 43 9.36 11.52 1.37
N LEU A 44 10.22 10.79 2.08
CA LEU A 44 9.89 9.49 2.67
C LEU A 44 9.19 9.66 4.01
N ILE A 45 8.02 9.04 4.17
CA ILE A 45 7.14 9.18 5.33
C ILE A 45 6.85 7.77 5.88
N PRO A 46 7.49 7.35 6.98
CA PRO A 46 7.11 6.11 7.63
C PRO A 46 5.75 6.24 8.31
N TRP A 47 5.06 5.11 8.47
CA TRP A 47 3.80 5.06 9.21
C TRP A 47 4.06 5.34 10.68
N ARG A 48 3.30 6.30 11.23
CA ARG A 48 3.54 6.85 12.58
C ARG A 48 2.66 6.24 13.68
N SER A 49 1.56 5.60 13.30
CA SER A 49 0.59 5.01 14.22
C SER A 49 0.10 3.68 13.66
N LEU A 50 -0.24 2.75 14.55
CA LEU A 50 -0.95 1.51 14.20
C LEU A 50 -2.46 1.66 14.31
N LYS A 51 -2.95 2.82 14.80
CA LYS A 51 -4.38 3.11 14.86
C LYS A 51 -4.87 3.50 13.48
N LEU A 52 -5.94 2.85 13.05
CA LEU A 52 -6.51 3.02 11.72
C LEU A 52 -6.89 4.48 11.42
N ASP A 53 -7.56 5.14 12.36
CA ASP A 53 -8.04 6.52 12.18
C ASP A 53 -6.88 7.51 12.02
N ASP A 54 -5.82 7.37 12.81
CA ASP A 54 -4.61 8.19 12.70
C ASP A 54 -3.95 8.01 11.34
N MET A 55 -3.90 6.78 10.83
CA MET A 55 -3.35 6.48 9.52
C MET A 55 -4.17 7.11 8.39
N ILE A 56 -5.50 7.02 8.46
CA ILE A 56 -6.40 7.66 7.49
C ILE A 56 -6.23 9.18 7.53
N ALA A 57 -6.20 9.78 8.72
CA ALA A 57 -6.00 11.22 8.90
C ALA A 57 -4.66 11.67 8.31
N HIS A 58 -3.59 10.90 8.54
CA HIS A 58 -2.27 11.20 8.01
C HIS A 58 -2.22 11.14 6.48
N ILE A 59 -2.86 10.14 5.87
CA ILE A 59 -2.91 10.00 4.40
C ILE A 59 -3.75 11.12 3.79
N THR A 60 -4.94 11.38 4.34
CA THR A 60 -5.86 12.41 3.82
C THR A 60 -5.30 13.84 3.97
N ALA A 61 -4.43 14.09 4.95
CA ALA A 61 -3.69 15.34 5.09
C ALA A 61 -2.69 15.61 3.95
N LEU A 62 -2.34 14.59 3.14
CA LEU A 62 -1.49 14.73 1.95
C LEU A 62 -2.27 15.08 0.69
N ARG A 63 -3.60 15.26 0.77
CA ARG A 63 -4.42 15.71 -0.36
C ARG A 63 -3.81 16.96 -1.03
N GLY A 64 -3.77 16.94 -2.36
CA GLY A 64 -3.12 17.98 -3.18
C GLY A 64 -1.60 17.81 -3.33
N THR A 65 -0.98 16.86 -2.63
CA THR A 65 0.41 16.44 -2.85
C THR A 65 0.43 15.13 -3.59
N ARG A 66 1.23 15.01 -4.66
CA ARG A 66 1.30 13.77 -5.43
C ARG A 66 2.06 12.70 -4.65
N THR A 67 1.31 11.75 -4.13
CA THR A 67 1.75 10.83 -3.08
C THR A 67 1.69 9.40 -3.56
N ILE A 68 2.73 8.62 -3.30
CA ILE A 68 2.70 7.16 -3.41
C ILE A 68 2.46 6.57 -2.02
N MET A 69 1.45 5.72 -1.87
CA MET A 69 1.30 4.85 -0.70
C MET A 69 1.75 3.44 -1.05
N LEU A 70 2.73 2.92 -0.31
CA LEU A 70 3.20 1.55 -0.44
C LEU A 70 2.42 0.63 0.49
N ALA A 71 1.86 -0.44 -0.08
CA ALA A 71 1.16 -1.49 0.65
C ALA A 71 1.75 -2.86 0.29
N SER A 72 1.98 -3.71 1.28
CA SER A 72 2.48 -5.07 1.04
C SER A 72 1.38 -5.93 0.39
N GLY A 73 1.72 -6.67 -0.67
CA GLY A 73 0.78 -7.52 -1.40
C GLY A 73 -0.25 -6.71 -2.20
N ASP A 74 -1.48 -7.21 -2.28
CA ASP A 74 -2.58 -6.53 -2.96
C ASP A 74 -3.17 -5.44 -2.05
N PRO A 75 -3.14 -4.15 -2.43
CA PRO A 75 -3.67 -3.07 -1.61
C PRO A 75 -5.16 -3.18 -1.27
N LEU A 76 -5.94 -3.88 -2.11
CA LEU A 76 -7.39 -4.04 -1.96
C LEU A 76 -7.78 -5.36 -1.27
N TRP A 77 -6.83 -6.23 -0.93
CA TRP A 77 -7.10 -7.51 -0.26
C TRP A 77 -6.75 -7.44 1.23
N PHE A 78 -7.71 -7.02 2.07
CA PHE A 78 -7.53 -6.72 3.50
C PHE A 78 -6.46 -5.64 3.81
N GLY A 79 -5.99 -4.92 2.79
CA GLY A 79 -5.00 -3.85 2.92
C GLY A 79 -5.61 -2.47 3.17
N MET A 80 -4.73 -1.49 3.37
CA MET A 80 -5.17 -0.10 3.59
C MET A 80 -5.83 0.54 2.38
N GLY A 81 -5.53 0.09 1.15
CA GLY A 81 -6.23 0.55 -0.05
C GLY A 81 -7.72 0.23 0.02
N ALA A 82 -8.09 -0.98 0.46
CA ALA A 82 -9.49 -1.37 0.68
C ALA A 82 -10.19 -0.44 1.68
N THR A 83 -9.50 -0.03 2.74
CA THR A 83 -10.06 0.93 3.69
C THR A 83 -10.26 2.30 3.06
N LEU A 84 -9.27 2.84 2.36
CA LEU A 84 -9.34 4.18 1.77
C LEU A 84 -10.44 4.33 0.72
N THR A 85 -10.87 3.25 0.07
CA THR A 85 -12.02 3.29 -0.87
C THR A 85 -13.31 3.82 -0.23
N ARG A 86 -13.44 3.75 1.10
CA ARG A 86 -14.59 4.30 1.85
C ARG A 86 -14.43 5.77 2.25
N HIS A 87 -13.24 6.34 2.09
CA HIS A 87 -12.89 7.70 2.54
C HIS A 87 -12.51 8.65 1.41
N LEU A 88 -12.16 8.12 0.25
CA LEU A 88 -11.73 8.87 -0.93
C LEU A 88 -12.69 8.63 -2.09
N ALA A 89 -12.94 9.66 -2.91
CA ALA A 89 -13.64 9.48 -4.18
C ALA A 89 -12.77 8.71 -5.17
N SER A 90 -13.39 8.00 -6.12
CA SER A 90 -12.68 7.14 -7.07
C SER A 90 -11.75 7.89 -8.03
N ASP A 91 -11.93 9.20 -8.21
CA ASP A 91 -11.05 10.05 -9.03
C ASP A 91 -9.86 10.62 -8.25
N GLU A 92 -9.81 10.42 -6.93
CA GLU A 92 -8.72 10.91 -6.09
C GLU A 92 -7.50 9.98 -6.07
N PHE A 93 -7.68 8.71 -6.41
CA PHE A 93 -6.64 7.70 -6.28
C PHE A 93 -6.69 6.64 -7.38
N ARG A 94 -5.53 6.01 -7.61
CA ARG A 94 -5.42 4.77 -8.40
C ARG A 94 -4.68 3.69 -7.64
N VAL A 95 -4.85 2.45 -8.08
CA VAL A 95 -4.23 1.27 -7.47
C VAL A 95 -3.42 0.50 -8.50
N THR A 96 -2.17 0.17 -8.16
CA THR A 96 -1.36 -0.83 -8.87
C THR A 96 -1.29 -2.09 -7.99
N PRO A 97 -1.86 -3.22 -8.44
CA PRO A 97 -1.89 -4.43 -7.62
C PRO A 97 -0.53 -5.12 -7.60
N HIS A 98 -0.37 -6.00 -6.61
CA HIS A 98 0.69 -6.99 -6.54
C HIS A 98 0.09 -8.28 -5.97
N ALA A 99 0.71 -9.45 -6.22
CA ALA A 99 0.22 -10.71 -5.69
C ALA A 99 0.08 -10.65 -4.16
N SER A 100 -1.10 -11.05 -3.65
CA SER A 100 -1.42 -11.11 -2.23
C SER A 100 -0.74 -12.30 -1.53
N SER A 101 -0.67 -12.27 -0.20
CA SER A 101 -0.18 -13.40 0.60
C SER A 101 -0.97 -14.69 0.35
N PHE A 102 -2.28 -14.59 0.11
CA PHE A 102 -3.12 -15.74 -0.23
C PHE A 102 -2.80 -16.32 -1.61
N GLN A 103 -2.55 -15.48 -2.61
CA GLN A 103 -2.10 -15.97 -3.93
C GLN A 103 -0.77 -16.71 -3.81
N TYR A 104 0.17 -16.16 -3.02
CA TYR A 104 1.44 -16.82 -2.75
C TYR A 104 1.32 -18.13 -1.97
N ALA A 105 0.40 -18.22 -1.01
CA ALA A 105 0.15 -19.44 -0.26
C ALA A 105 -0.54 -20.51 -1.13
N ALA A 106 -1.58 -20.11 -1.88
CA ALA A 106 -2.30 -20.98 -2.79
C ALA A 106 -1.38 -21.57 -3.87
N ALA A 107 -0.49 -20.76 -4.46
CA ALA A 107 0.50 -21.24 -5.42
C ALA A 107 1.48 -22.27 -4.81
N ARG A 108 1.95 -22.05 -3.57
CA ARG A 108 2.84 -22.98 -2.87
C ARG A 108 2.15 -24.30 -2.52
N LEU A 109 0.90 -24.24 -2.11
CA LEU A 109 0.08 -25.39 -1.71
C LEU A 109 -0.61 -26.08 -2.90
N ARG A 110 -0.50 -25.49 -4.10
CA ARG A 110 -1.19 -25.91 -5.34
C ARG A 110 -2.71 -25.94 -5.17
N TRP A 111 -3.24 -24.98 -4.43
CA TRP A 111 -4.68 -24.81 -4.21
C TRP A 111 -5.25 -23.82 -5.23
N PRO A 112 -6.32 -24.17 -5.96
CA PRO A 112 -7.06 -23.18 -6.74
C PRO A 112 -7.65 -22.13 -5.79
N LEU A 113 -7.21 -20.88 -5.91
CA LEU A 113 -7.57 -19.81 -4.96
C LEU A 113 -9.09 -19.57 -4.90
N GLN A 114 -9.80 -19.78 -6.02
CA GLN A 114 -11.27 -19.69 -6.08
C GLN A 114 -12.00 -20.71 -5.20
N HIS A 115 -11.31 -21.74 -4.69
CA HIS A 115 -11.85 -22.74 -3.77
C HIS A 115 -11.37 -22.54 -2.32
N VAL A 116 -10.66 -21.45 -2.02
CA VAL A 116 -10.10 -21.18 -0.69
C VAL A 116 -10.89 -20.06 -0.01
N ALA A 117 -11.33 -20.30 1.22
CA ALA A 117 -11.84 -19.23 2.07
C ALA A 117 -10.68 -18.41 2.64
N THR A 118 -10.67 -17.10 2.38
CA THR A 118 -9.66 -16.18 2.91
C THR A 118 -10.26 -15.32 4.02
N LEU A 119 -9.60 -15.26 5.17
CA LEU A 119 -10.08 -14.53 6.35
C LEU A 119 -9.00 -13.56 6.83
N SER A 120 -9.41 -12.36 7.23
CA SER A 120 -8.52 -11.45 7.98
C SER A 120 -8.56 -11.78 9.47
N ALA A 121 -7.39 -11.79 10.11
CA ALA A 121 -7.26 -11.95 11.55
C ALA A 121 -6.59 -10.70 12.12
N HIS A 122 -7.28 -10.01 13.04
CA HIS A 122 -6.76 -8.86 13.76
C HIS A 122 -6.64 -9.23 15.24
N ALA A 123 -5.44 -9.10 15.80
CA ALA A 123 -5.25 -9.20 17.25
C ALA A 123 -5.97 -8.02 17.91
N ARG A 124 -6.75 -8.30 18.96
CA ARG A 124 -7.41 -7.28 19.80
C ARG A 124 -6.46 -6.81 20.89
#